data_AF-A0A9E2D7N1-F1
#
_entry.id   AF-A0A9E2D7N1-F1
#
_cell.length_a   1.000
_cell.length_b   1.000
_cell.length_c   1.000
_cell.angle_alpha   90.00
_cell.angle_beta   90.00
_cell.angle_gamma   90.00
#
_symmetry.space_group_name_H-M   'P 1'
#
loop_
_entity.id
_entity.type
_entity.pdbx_description
1 polymer ?
#
loop_
_entity_poly.entity_id
_entity_poly.type
_entity_poly.pdbx_seq_one_letter_code
_entity_poly.pdbx_strand_id
1 'polypeptide(L)'
;MKHIKNITKTGGLLLTLLCLISFGLQAQISPGDLAEPHAHLEGLSNCTLCHTLGDKVSDEKCLDCHKELKERIDQKKGYHSSSDMNGKSCVECHNDHHGRKFQIVRFDPKAFDHRLTGYKLEGAHLEKACEDCHQQKFMSGQKIKEKKYTFLGLNTECLSCHEDYHQASLPKNCLECHNYEKFKPAPKFDHNKAGFKLLGKHQDVDCLKCHKKEQRNGKEFQVFKGVEARNCTSCHTDVHQNKFGQDCKKCHSEESFHLIKNTSDFDHNQTGFKLEGSHVAVSCKACHKNNYTDRIRHQLCTDCHKDYHEGQFQSKNPKPDCKDCHTVNGFPGSTFTLEQHETTAFPLKGAHLATPCFVCHKKTEKWRFRDIGSSCSDCHENIHKETISAKYIPENNCMNCHDESRWNKVVFDHRQTGFQLEGKHGLVSCRECHFRADENGNIHQQFAGLGQQCTPCHTDQHQQQFDVAGSTDCKRCHAFENWKTLHFDHNKTRFPLDGKHAQVPCASCHKETTKNNQPFILYKINDYRCEACHL
;
A
#
# COMPACT_ATOMS: atom_id res chain seq x y z
N MET A 1 116.03 40.53 -1.17
CA MET A 1 115.83 40.57 -2.64
C MET A 1 114.88 41.74 -2.93
N LYS A 2 115.43 42.87 -3.39
CA LYS A 2 115.32 43.37 -4.79
C LYS A 2 113.84 43.66 -5.14
N HIS A 3 113.35 44.88 -5.40
CA HIS A 3 113.89 46.11 -6.00
C HIS A 3 113.06 47.31 -5.44
N ILE A 4 113.60 48.47 -5.03
CA ILE A 4 114.35 49.52 -5.75
C ILE A 4 113.52 50.28 -6.79
N LYS A 5 113.11 51.52 -6.46
CA LYS A 5 113.38 52.82 -7.14
C LYS A 5 112.22 53.80 -6.85
N ASN A 6 112.33 54.81 -5.99
CA ASN A 6 113.29 55.91 -5.89
C ASN A 6 113.07 56.98 -6.97
N ILE A 7 113.08 58.25 -6.54
CA ILE A 7 113.62 59.45 -7.20
C ILE A 7 112.64 60.63 -7.41
N THR A 8 112.73 61.57 -6.45
CA THR A 8 112.96 63.04 -6.56
C THR A 8 112.01 63.91 -7.41
N LYS A 9 111.72 65.18 -7.08
CA LYS A 9 112.69 66.28 -6.98
C LYS A 9 111.97 67.59 -6.57
N THR A 10 112.64 68.40 -5.71
CA THR A 10 112.83 69.89 -5.75
C THR A 10 111.62 70.81 -5.98
N GLY A 11 111.46 71.97 -5.33
CA GLY A 11 112.26 72.79 -4.43
C GLY A 11 111.37 74.00 -4.03
N GLY A 12 111.60 74.65 -2.89
CA GLY A 12 112.24 75.96 -2.95
C GLY A 12 111.32 77.07 -2.39
N LEU A 13 111.45 77.29 -1.08
CA LEU A 13 111.46 78.57 -0.35
C LEU A 13 110.61 79.76 -0.88
N LEU A 14 109.58 80.15 -0.12
CA LEU A 14 109.15 81.56 -0.06
C LEU A 14 108.67 81.98 1.33
N LEU A 15 109.30 83.06 1.79
CA LEU A 15 109.05 83.99 2.89
C LEU A 15 107.60 84.18 3.42
N THR A 16 107.57 84.61 4.69
CA THR A 16 106.71 85.63 5.32
C THR A 16 105.35 85.29 5.97
N LEU A 17 105.30 85.75 7.23
CA LEU A 17 104.24 86.51 7.92
C LEU A 17 103.22 85.79 8.81
N LEU A 18 103.32 86.17 10.08
CA LEU A 18 102.39 86.01 11.19
C LEU A 18 100.99 86.55 10.84
N CYS A 19 99.94 85.74 11.02
CA CYS A 19 98.57 86.24 11.22
C CYS A 19 97.74 85.22 12.02
N LEU A 20 97.25 85.66 13.17
CA LEU A 20 96.24 85.00 14.00
C LEU A 20 94.99 84.70 13.18
N ILE A 21 94.61 83.43 13.07
CA ILE A 21 93.26 83.05 12.64
C ILE A 21 92.58 82.38 13.83
N SER A 22 91.75 83.16 14.51
CA SER A 22 90.71 82.68 15.41
C SER A 22 89.77 81.78 14.63
N PHE A 23 89.95 80.46 14.74
CA PHE A 23 88.91 79.51 14.36
C PHE A 23 87.76 79.66 15.35
N GLY A 24 86.73 80.40 14.95
CA GLY A 24 85.42 80.29 15.58
C GLY A 24 84.92 78.87 15.40
N LEU A 25 85.00 78.07 16.46
CA LEU A 25 84.21 76.85 16.62
C LEU A 25 82.73 77.27 16.61
N GLN A 26 82.10 77.31 15.43
CA GLN A 26 80.65 77.23 15.38
C GLN A 26 80.27 75.82 15.81
N ALA A 27 79.96 75.66 17.10
CA ALA A 27 79.19 74.55 17.59
C ALA A 27 77.84 74.61 16.86
N GLN A 28 77.65 73.77 15.85
CA GLN A 28 76.36 73.59 15.21
C GLN A 28 75.48 72.79 16.19
N ILE A 29 74.81 73.50 17.09
CA ILE A 29 74.02 72.92 18.20
C ILE A 29 72.73 72.22 17.69
N SER A 30 72.31 72.46 16.44
CA SER A 30 71.17 71.77 15.83
C SER A 30 71.45 71.45 14.34
N PRO A 31 71.21 70.20 13.88
CA PRO A 31 71.35 69.82 12.47
C PRO A 31 70.30 70.46 11.53
N GLY A 32 69.20 71.02 12.08
CA GLY A 32 68.09 71.63 11.33
C GLY A 32 66.84 71.82 12.19
N ASP A 33 65.81 72.47 11.65
CA ASP A 33 64.52 72.69 12.35
C ASP A 33 63.84 71.36 12.66
N LEU A 34 63.17 71.29 13.82
CA LEU A 34 62.34 70.15 14.19
C LEU A 34 61.10 70.07 13.27
N ALA A 35 60.61 68.86 13.02
CA ALA A 35 59.40 68.68 12.23
C ALA A 35 58.17 69.25 12.97
N GLU A 36 57.11 69.56 12.22
CA GLU A 36 55.91 70.22 12.73
C GLU A 36 55.34 69.62 14.06
N PRO A 37 55.24 68.29 14.25
CA PRO A 37 54.73 67.73 15.51
C PRO A 37 55.58 68.07 16.74
N HIS A 38 56.88 68.29 16.56
CA HIS A 38 57.83 68.63 17.62
C HIS A 38 58.26 70.10 17.58
N ALA A 39 57.67 70.94 16.72
CA ALA A 39 58.05 72.35 16.60
C ALA A 39 57.94 73.12 17.92
N HIS A 40 56.99 72.74 18.77
CA HIS A 40 56.80 73.32 20.10
C HIS A 40 57.93 73.01 21.10
N LEU A 41 58.82 72.06 20.78
CA LEU A 41 59.98 71.69 21.60
C LEU A 41 61.26 72.41 21.18
N GLU A 42 61.21 73.32 20.21
CA GLU A 42 62.40 74.09 19.84
C GLU A 42 62.87 75.03 20.94
N GLY A 43 64.16 75.33 20.92
CA GLY A 43 64.82 76.23 21.87
C GLY A 43 66.07 75.60 22.48
N LEU A 44 67.06 76.44 22.79
CA LEU A 44 68.37 76.02 23.32
C LEU A 44 68.28 75.27 24.66
N SER A 45 67.21 75.47 25.42
CA SER A 45 66.97 74.79 26.71
C SER A 45 66.36 73.40 26.56
N ASN A 46 65.82 73.05 25.39
CA ASN A 46 64.98 71.87 25.21
C ASN A 46 65.73 70.67 24.60
N CYS A 47 67.01 70.84 24.23
CA CYS A 47 67.82 69.78 23.64
C CYS A 47 67.91 68.53 24.53
N THR A 48 67.94 68.71 25.85
CA THR A 48 68.03 67.63 26.86
C THR A 48 66.71 66.90 27.09
N LEU A 49 65.60 67.36 26.49
CA LEU A 49 64.34 66.62 26.49
C LEU A 49 64.43 65.37 25.60
N CYS A 50 65.27 65.42 24.54
CA CYS A 50 65.47 64.29 23.62
C CYS A 50 66.87 63.67 23.75
N HIS A 51 67.90 64.44 24.11
CA HIS A 51 69.28 63.97 24.18
C HIS A 51 69.80 63.79 25.60
N THR A 52 70.60 62.76 25.81
CA THR A 52 71.52 62.64 26.95
C THR A 52 72.86 63.26 26.56
N LEU A 53 73.43 64.11 27.43
CA LEU A 53 74.69 64.81 27.14
C LEU A 53 75.83 63.82 26.89
N GLY A 54 76.41 63.86 25.69
CA GLY A 54 77.50 62.97 25.27
C GLY A 54 77.06 61.69 24.56
N ASP A 55 75.75 61.39 24.53
CA ASP A 55 75.19 60.18 23.95
C ASP A 55 74.18 60.49 22.82
N LYS A 56 73.80 59.44 22.09
CA LYS A 56 72.69 59.50 21.13
C LYS A 56 71.34 59.57 21.86
N VAL A 57 70.28 59.94 21.13
CA VAL A 57 68.90 59.90 21.62
C VAL A 57 68.55 58.46 22.06
N SER A 58 67.93 58.31 23.22
CA SER A 58 67.42 57.02 23.71
C SER A 58 65.92 56.89 23.48
N ASP A 59 65.45 55.66 23.27
CA ASP A 59 64.01 55.37 23.09
C ASP A 59 63.18 55.76 24.32
N GLU A 60 63.77 55.68 25.53
CA GLU A 60 63.12 56.07 26.78
C GLU A 60 62.68 57.54 26.76
N LYS A 61 63.52 58.45 26.23
CA LYS A 61 63.18 59.87 26.08
C LYS A 61 62.00 60.10 25.16
N CYS A 62 61.87 59.31 24.09
CA CYS A 62 60.69 59.36 23.23
C CYS A 62 59.43 58.90 24.01
N LEU A 63 59.55 57.82 24.77
CA LEU A 63 58.43 57.20 25.49
C LEU A 63 57.96 57.99 26.71
N ASP A 64 58.79 58.88 27.28
CA ASP A 64 58.41 59.82 28.35
C ASP A 64 57.29 60.77 27.93
N CYS A 65 57.32 61.24 26.68
CA CYS A 65 56.27 62.06 26.09
C CYS A 65 55.19 61.21 25.43
N HIS A 66 55.56 60.10 24.76
CA HIS A 66 54.63 59.21 24.07
C HIS A 66 54.06 58.10 24.99
N LYS A 67 53.43 58.52 26.09
CA LYS A 67 52.97 57.63 27.17
C LYS A 67 51.99 56.54 26.72
N GLU A 68 51.06 56.83 25.81
CA GLU A 68 50.11 55.81 25.34
C GLU A 68 50.79 54.78 24.43
N LEU A 69 51.83 55.18 23.70
CA LEU A 69 52.64 54.24 22.94
C LEU A 69 53.47 53.37 23.90
N LYS A 70 54.09 53.99 24.91
CA LYS A 70 54.83 53.29 25.96
C LYS A 70 53.98 52.22 26.62
N GLU A 71 52.77 52.57 27.06
CA GLU A 71 51.85 51.64 27.70
C GLU A 71 51.55 50.43 26.80
N ARG A 72 51.35 50.66 25.50
CA ARG A 72 51.10 49.56 24.54
C ARG A 72 52.33 48.70 24.30
N ILE A 73 53.52 49.29 24.21
CA ILE A 73 54.78 48.56 24.07
C ILE A 73 55.03 47.70 25.31
N ASP A 74 54.85 48.26 26.51
CA ASP A 74 54.97 47.56 27.79
C ASP A 74 53.98 46.38 27.87
N GLN A 75 52.76 46.56 27.35
CA GLN A 75 51.74 45.52 27.25
C GLN A 75 51.95 44.55 26.08
N LYS A 76 52.99 44.73 25.25
CA LYS A 76 53.27 43.97 24.03
C LYS A 76 52.10 43.97 23.02
N LYS A 77 51.48 45.13 22.80
CA LYS A 77 50.29 45.28 21.95
C LYS A 77 50.50 46.27 20.80
N GLY A 78 50.04 45.89 19.60
CA GLY A 78 50.06 46.75 18.42
C GLY A 78 51.39 46.70 17.66
N TYR A 79 51.47 47.52 16.61
CA TYR A 79 52.57 47.45 15.63
C TYR A 79 53.98 47.63 16.23
N HIS A 80 54.15 48.54 17.19
CA HIS A 80 55.45 48.79 17.83
C HIS A 80 55.92 47.67 18.77
N SER A 81 55.09 46.65 19.00
CA SER A 81 55.48 45.40 19.67
C SER A 81 55.58 44.20 18.71
N SER A 82 55.43 44.44 17.41
CA SER A 82 55.46 43.39 16.39
C SER A 82 56.90 42.92 16.10
N SER A 83 57.01 41.81 15.38
CA SER A 83 58.29 41.27 14.89
C SER A 83 59.08 42.30 14.08
N ASP A 84 58.40 43.15 13.32
CA ASP A 84 59.03 44.10 12.40
C ASP A 84 59.80 45.20 13.12
N MET A 85 59.41 45.48 14.37
CA MET A 85 59.97 46.52 15.22
C MET A 85 60.93 45.98 16.27
N ASN A 86 61.10 44.66 16.37
CA ASN A 86 61.96 44.05 17.38
C ASN A 86 63.44 44.43 17.15
N GLY A 87 64.07 44.99 18.19
CA GLY A 87 65.49 45.39 18.16
C GLY A 87 65.80 46.66 17.39
N LYS A 88 64.80 47.42 16.92
CA LYS A 88 64.99 48.72 16.26
C LYS A 88 64.79 49.87 17.25
N SER A 89 65.67 50.86 17.22
CA SER A 89 65.48 52.11 17.98
C SER A 89 64.48 53.04 17.28
N CYS A 90 63.77 53.87 18.05
CA CYS A 90 62.80 54.84 17.55
C CYS A 90 63.40 55.74 16.46
N VAL A 91 64.64 56.23 16.65
CA VAL A 91 65.28 57.19 15.74
C VAL A 91 65.72 56.60 14.40
N GLU A 92 65.79 55.27 14.27
CA GLU A 92 66.08 54.61 13.00
C GLU A 92 64.95 54.81 11.98
N CYS A 93 63.71 54.94 12.46
CA CYS A 93 62.51 55.12 11.65
C CYS A 93 61.89 56.53 11.80
N HIS A 94 62.07 57.16 12.96
CA HIS A 94 61.50 58.46 13.33
C HIS A 94 62.61 59.48 13.60
N ASN A 95 63.41 59.75 12.57
CA ASN A 95 64.42 60.79 12.60
C ASN A 95 63.79 62.20 12.51
N ASP A 96 64.39 63.17 13.19
CA ASP A 96 63.95 64.56 13.26
C ASP A 96 65.05 65.51 12.73
N HIS A 97 64.89 66.84 12.84
CA HIS A 97 65.81 67.87 12.34
C HIS A 97 65.93 67.99 10.82
N HIS A 98 64.95 67.45 10.08
CA HIS A 98 64.91 67.52 8.61
C HIS A 98 63.98 68.62 8.08
N GLY A 99 63.61 69.58 8.94
CA GLY A 99 62.75 70.72 8.60
C GLY A 99 61.27 70.49 8.94
N ARG A 100 60.53 71.59 9.08
CA ARG A 100 59.12 71.62 9.50
C ARG A 100 58.21 70.66 8.75
N LYS A 101 58.39 70.54 7.43
CA LYS A 101 57.53 69.72 6.56
C LYS A 101 57.94 68.25 6.53
N PHE A 102 58.97 67.85 7.26
CA PHE A 102 59.42 66.46 7.28
C PHE A 102 58.36 65.56 7.91
N GLN A 103 58.04 64.47 7.22
CA GLN A 103 57.11 63.45 7.74
C GLN A 103 57.89 62.43 8.57
N ILE A 104 57.88 62.63 9.90
CA ILE A 104 58.50 61.73 10.87
C ILE A 104 57.87 60.33 10.82
N VAL A 105 56.54 60.25 10.63
CA VAL A 105 55.83 58.98 10.50
C VAL A 105 55.61 58.69 9.02
N ARG A 106 56.33 57.69 8.50
CA ARG A 106 56.13 57.16 7.15
C ARG A 106 55.37 55.86 7.24
N PHE A 107 54.16 55.86 6.70
CA PHE A 107 53.23 54.75 6.75
C PHE A 107 52.53 54.67 5.40
N ASP A 108 52.56 53.50 4.76
CA ASP A 108 51.78 53.23 3.56
C ASP A 108 50.48 52.52 3.97
N PRO A 109 49.33 53.19 3.92
CA PRO A 109 48.04 52.59 4.29
C PRO A 109 47.66 51.41 3.40
N LYS A 110 48.17 51.34 2.16
CA LYS A 110 47.79 50.29 1.20
C LYS A 110 48.60 49.01 1.38
N ALA A 111 49.82 49.11 1.89
CA ALA A 111 50.71 47.97 2.10
C ALA A 111 50.73 47.48 3.55
N PHE A 112 50.03 48.15 4.46
CA PHE A 112 50.07 47.82 5.88
C PHE A 112 49.39 46.49 6.21
N ASP A 113 50.11 45.61 6.90
CA ASP A 113 49.59 44.34 7.36
C ASP A 113 49.02 44.43 8.78
N HIS A 114 47.69 44.37 8.87
CA HIS A 114 46.99 44.40 10.16
C HIS A 114 47.37 43.27 11.12
N ARG A 115 47.91 42.14 10.64
CA ARG A 115 48.38 41.03 11.50
C ARG A 115 49.46 41.49 12.47
N LEU A 116 50.26 42.49 12.09
CA LEU A 116 51.30 43.07 12.94
C LEU A 116 50.73 43.82 14.15
N THR A 117 49.44 44.16 14.14
CA THR A 117 48.79 44.84 15.27
C THR A 117 48.23 43.88 16.32
N GLY A 118 48.25 42.57 16.06
CA GLY A 118 47.57 41.55 16.86
C GLY A 118 46.08 41.40 16.55
N TYR A 119 45.56 42.13 15.56
CA TYR A 119 44.19 42.00 15.06
C TYR A 119 44.19 41.68 13.57
N LYS A 120 43.98 40.39 13.25
CA LYS A 120 43.91 39.92 11.87
C LYS A 120 42.54 40.27 11.29
N LEU A 121 42.52 40.98 10.17
CA LEU A 121 41.31 41.20 9.38
C LEU A 121 40.95 39.92 8.62
N GLU A 122 39.67 39.58 8.62
CA GLU A 122 39.13 38.40 7.94
C GLU A 122 37.82 38.74 7.21
N GLY A 123 37.53 37.96 6.16
CA GLY A 123 36.35 38.11 5.31
C GLY A 123 36.19 39.53 4.77
N ALA A 124 34.97 40.06 4.84
CA ALA A 124 34.62 41.38 4.30
C ALA A 124 35.38 42.54 4.94
N HIS A 125 36.06 42.34 6.08
CA HIS A 125 36.89 43.37 6.69
C HIS A 125 38.21 43.61 5.93
N LEU A 126 38.68 42.64 5.13
CA LEU A 126 39.89 42.79 4.32
C LEU A 126 39.73 43.81 3.17
N GLU A 127 38.49 44.02 2.72
CA GLU A 127 38.17 44.92 1.60
C GLU A 127 37.79 46.34 2.07
N LYS A 128 37.80 46.60 3.38
CA LYS A 128 37.41 47.90 3.95
C LYS A 128 38.57 48.89 3.96
N ALA A 129 38.24 50.14 3.70
CA ALA A 129 39.20 51.23 3.84
C ALA A 129 39.46 51.50 5.34
N CYS A 130 40.63 52.04 5.69
CA CYS A 130 41.01 52.28 7.08
C CYS A 130 39.99 53.19 7.80
N GLU A 131 39.48 54.20 7.10
CA GLU A 131 38.48 55.17 7.56
C GLU A 131 37.09 54.58 7.83
N ASP A 132 36.77 53.41 7.27
CA ASP A 132 35.51 52.73 7.55
C ASP A 132 35.47 52.19 8.99
N CYS A 133 36.64 51.80 9.51
CA CYS A 133 36.80 51.24 10.85
C CYS A 133 37.31 52.28 11.85
N HIS A 134 38.34 53.07 11.50
CA HIS A 134 39.01 53.99 12.42
C HIS A 134 38.26 55.33 12.57
N GLN A 135 37.02 55.26 13.04
CA GLN A 135 36.15 56.41 13.28
C GLN A 135 36.04 56.71 14.78
N GLN A 136 35.97 58.00 15.14
CA GLN A 136 35.85 58.44 16.54
C GLN A 136 34.67 57.80 17.30
N LYS A 137 33.58 57.45 16.59
CA LYS A 137 32.39 56.81 17.19
C LYS A 137 32.66 55.40 17.73
N PHE A 138 33.65 54.67 17.19
CA PHE A 138 34.05 53.33 17.63
C PHE A 138 35.21 53.35 18.62
N MET A 139 35.81 54.51 18.85
CA MET A 139 36.94 54.66 19.77
C MET A 139 36.47 54.71 21.22
N SER A 140 37.30 54.17 22.10
CA SER A 140 37.19 54.20 23.55
C SER A 140 38.29 55.08 24.15
N GLY A 141 37.98 55.83 25.21
CA GLY A 141 38.91 56.73 25.91
C GLY A 141 38.92 58.16 25.35
N GLN A 142 38.59 59.13 26.20
CA GLN A 142 38.43 60.54 25.83
C GLN A 142 39.73 61.17 25.31
N LYS A 143 40.86 60.93 25.99
CA LYS A 143 42.18 61.46 25.60
C LYS A 143 42.65 60.99 24.22
N ILE A 144 42.23 59.79 23.79
CA ILE A 144 42.56 59.28 22.45
C ILE A 144 41.72 60.01 21.40
N LYS A 145 40.43 60.25 21.67
CA LYS A 145 39.52 60.96 20.76
C LYS A 145 39.92 62.41 20.49
N GLU A 146 40.59 63.05 21.45
CA GLU A 146 41.09 64.43 21.33
C GLU A 146 42.30 64.55 20.39
N LYS A 147 42.97 63.43 20.04
CA LYS A 147 44.11 63.45 19.12
C LYS A 147 43.63 63.64 17.69
N LYS A 148 44.24 64.60 16.99
CA LYS A 148 43.94 64.92 15.56
C LYS A 148 44.19 63.74 14.62
N TYR A 149 45.14 62.86 14.96
CA TYR A 149 45.45 61.66 14.18
C TYR A 149 45.78 60.49 15.13
N THR A 150 44.99 59.43 15.08
CA THR A 150 45.19 58.22 15.88
C THR A 150 44.50 57.02 15.25
N PHE A 151 45.15 55.86 15.28
CA PHE A 151 44.55 54.56 14.97
C PHE A 151 44.24 53.74 16.23
N LEU A 152 44.42 54.34 17.42
CA LEU A 152 44.16 53.69 18.69
C LEU A 152 42.70 53.88 19.14
N GLY A 153 42.27 53.05 20.09
CA GLY A 153 40.99 53.20 20.79
C GLY A 153 39.88 52.24 20.34
N LEU A 154 40.07 51.46 19.27
CA LEU A 154 39.10 50.44 18.84
C LEU A 154 39.21 49.18 19.71
N ASN A 155 38.07 48.51 19.91
CA ASN A 155 37.97 47.17 20.50
C ASN A 155 37.80 46.13 19.36
N THR A 156 38.22 44.89 19.61
CA THR A 156 38.15 43.74 18.70
C THR A 156 36.83 42.95 18.79
N GLU A 157 35.94 43.30 19.74
CA GLU A 157 34.63 42.69 19.88
C GLU A 157 33.66 43.13 18.76
N CYS A 158 32.81 42.22 18.26
CA CYS A 158 31.87 42.54 17.19
C CYS A 158 30.95 43.72 17.55
N LEU A 159 30.46 43.75 18.80
CA LEU A 159 29.49 44.72 19.29
C LEU A 159 30.07 46.11 19.55
N SER A 160 31.40 46.30 19.52
CA SER A 160 31.97 47.65 19.59
C SER A 160 31.82 48.43 18.28
N CYS A 161 31.60 47.71 17.18
CA CYS A 161 31.47 48.29 15.84
C CYS A 161 30.10 48.02 15.20
N HIS A 162 29.45 46.92 15.57
CA HIS A 162 28.16 46.50 15.01
C HIS A 162 27.03 46.56 16.03
N GLU A 163 25.87 47.03 15.59
CA GLU A 163 24.65 46.97 16.39
C GLU A 163 24.16 45.52 16.52
N ASP A 164 23.69 45.13 17.71
CA ASP A 164 23.08 43.84 17.93
C ASP A 164 21.67 43.77 17.34
N TYR A 165 21.55 43.20 16.13
CA TYR A 165 20.27 42.93 15.48
C TYR A 165 19.34 42.05 16.34
N HIS A 166 19.90 41.20 17.21
CA HIS A 166 19.14 40.30 18.07
C HIS A 166 18.66 40.96 19.35
N GLN A 167 19.02 42.22 19.62
CA GLN A 167 18.54 42.98 20.78
C GLN A 167 18.67 42.20 22.11
N ALA A 168 19.84 41.58 22.33
CA ALA A 168 20.16 40.73 23.49
C ALA A 168 19.26 39.49 23.68
N SER A 169 18.49 39.08 22.67
CA SER A 169 17.68 37.85 22.72
C SER A 169 18.49 36.56 22.50
N LEU A 170 19.69 36.69 21.94
CA LEU A 170 20.64 35.60 21.65
C LEU A 170 21.99 35.84 22.35
N PRO A 171 22.84 34.80 22.48
CA PRO A 171 24.18 34.95 23.03
C PRO A 171 25.02 35.99 22.26
N LYS A 172 25.92 36.68 22.97
CA LYS A 172 26.79 37.73 22.38
C LYS A 172 27.90 37.18 21.48
N ASN A 173 28.14 35.87 21.47
CA ASN A 173 29.17 35.25 20.65
C ASN A 173 28.68 35.09 19.20
N CYS A 174 28.81 36.15 18.40
CA CYS A 174 28.30 36.19 17.02
C CYS A 174 28.86 35.06 16.14
N LEU A 175 30.09 34.60 16.40
CA LEU A 175 30.80 33.62 15.58
C LEU A 175 30.28 32.18 15.73
N GLU A 176 29.35 31.92 16.65
CA GLU A 176 28.62 30.65 16.72
C GLU A 176 27.67 30.48 15.53
N CYS A 177 27.17 31.58 14.98
CA CYS A 177 26.17 31.58 13.91
C CYS A 177 26.68 32.28 12.64
N HIS A 178 27.41 33.38 12.81
CA HIS A 178 27.89 34.23 11.72
C HIS A 178 29.37 33.97 11.41
N ASN A 179 29.80 34.50 10.27
CA ASN A 179 31.20 34.52 9.86
C ASN A 179 31.62 35.95 9.53
N TYR A 180 32.89 36.12 9.16
CA TYR A 180 33.44 37.42 8.80
C TYR A 180 33.07 37.90 7.39
N GLU A 181 32.38 37.08 6.58
CA GLU A 181 31.97 37.45 5.22
C GLU A 181 30.70 38.31 5.23
N LYS A 182 29.65 37.83 5.90
CA LYS A 182 28.35 38.49 5.96
C LYS A 182 27.52 37.98 7.13
N PHE A 183 26.67 38.85 7.69
CA PHE A 183 25.73 38.46 8.74
C PHE A 183 24.54 37.63 8.22
N LYS A 184 24.16 37.77 6.94
CA LYS A 184 23.04 37.01 6.34
C LYS A 184 23.48 36.24 5.08
N PRO A 185 23.19 34.93 4.98
CA PRO A 185 22.66 34.04 6.02
C PRO A 185 23.66 33.84 7.17
N ALA A 186 23.24 33.19 8.26
CA ALA A 186 24.10 32.77 9.37
C ALA A 186 24.57 31.32 9.13
N PRO A 187 25.68 31.10 8.39
CA PRO A 187 26.00 29.78 7.83
C PRO A 187 26.45 28.75 8.86
N LYS A 188 26.81 29.19 10.08
CA LYS A 188 27.26 28.29 11.15
C LYS A 188 26.12 27.85 12.07
N PHE A 189 24.94 28.46 11.93
CA PHE A 189 23.79 28.06 12.73
C PHE A 189 23.28 26.68 12.28
N ASP A 190 23.14 25.76 13.25
CA ASP A 190 22.75 24.38 13.00
C ASP A 190 21.41 24.05 13.70
N HIS A 191 20.37 23.84 12.90
CA HIS A 191 19.04 23.45 13.39
C HIS A 191 19.02 22.09 14.10
N ASN A 192 20.03 21.23 13.94
CA ASN A 192 20.10 19.97 14.67
C ASN A 192 20.34 20.17 16.18
N LYS A 193 20.85 21.34 16.57
CA LYS A 193 21.04 21.76 17.97
C LYS A 193 19.84 22.53 18.53
N ALA A 194 18.87 22.87 17.68
CA ALA A 194 17.65 23.57 18.09
C ALA A 194 16.57 22.57 18.57
N GLY A 195 15.55 23.10 19.27
CA GLY A 195 14.42 22.28 19.74
C GLY A 195 13.57 21.67 18.63
N PHE A 196 13.63 22.23 17.42
CA PHE A 196 12.97 21.69 16.23
C PHE A 196 14.03 21.39 15.16
N LYS A 197 14.24 20.10 14.90
CA LYS A 197 15.14 19.61 13.85
C LYS A 197 14.44 19.70 12.50
N LEU A 198 15.10 20.32 11.52
CA LEU A 198 14.59 20.37 10.15
C LEU A 198 14.83 19.02 9.47
N LEU A 199 13.75 18.24 9.33
CA LEU A 199 13.75 16.95 8.63
C LEU A 199 12.96 17.07 7.31
N GLY A 200 13.42 16.33 6.30
CA GLY A 200 12.82 16.31 4.96
C GLY A 200 12.65 17.71 4.39
N LYS A 201 11.46 18.01 3.87
CA LYS A 201 11.16 19.28 3.19
C LYS A 201 11.21 20.51 4.07
N HIS A 202 11.25 20.38 5.40
CA HIS A 202 11.46 21.52 6.29
C HIS A 202 12.86 22.15 6.13
N GLN A 203 13.85 21.42 5.59
CA GLN A 203 15.19 21.97 5.31
C GLN A 203 15.17 23.01 4.19
N ASP A 204 14.21 22.92 3.27
CA ASP A 204 14.06 23.81 2.12
C ASP A 204 13.17 25.03 2.45
N VAL A 205 12.62 25.12 3.67
CA VAL A 205 11.67 26.16 4.08
C VAL A 205 12.40 27.44 4.47
N ASP A 206 11.98 28.57 3.90
CA ASP A 206 12.47 29.90 4.29
C ASP A 206 12.23 30.13 5.79
N CYS A 207 13.29 30.58 6.48
CA CYS A 207 13.30 30.87 7.91
C CYS A 207 12.12 31.75 8.34
N LEU A 208 11.71 32.73 7.52
CA LEU A 208 10.61 33.67 7.80
C LEU A 208 9.25 32.97 7.97
N LYS A 209 9.06 31.78 7.38
CA LYS A 209 7.81 31.02 7.53
C LYS A 209 7.62 30.49 8.94
N CYS A 210 8.71 30.25 9.67
CA CYS A 210 8.69 29.79 11.08
C CYS A 210 9.03 30.93 12.05
N HIS A 211 10.07 31.69 11.75
CA HIS A 211 10.58 32.81 12.54
C HIS A 211 9.99 34.12 12.04
N LYS A 212 8.77 34.42 12.48
CA LYS A 212 8.06 35.64 12.08
C LYS A 212 8.79 36.90 12.53
N LYS A 213 8.57 37.98 11.78
CA LYS A 213 9.02 39.31 12.16
C LYS A 213 7.94 40.03 12.96
N GLU A 214 8.38 40.84 13.91
CA GLU A 214 7.56 41.75 14.69
C GLU A 214 8.26 43.12 14.80
N GLN A 215 7.57 44.11 15.34
CA GLN A 215 8.18 45.39 15.70
C GLN A 215 8.62 45.35 17.17
N ARG A 216 9.90 45.55 17.42
CA ARG A 216 10.47 45.57 18.78
C ARG A 216 11.44 46.74 18.92
N ASN A 217 11.22 47.58 19.93
CA ASN A 217 11.99 48.80 20.17
C ASN A 217 12.04 49.74 18.94
N GLY A 218 10.94 49.84 18.20
CA GLY A 218 10.82 50.69 17.01
C GLY A 218 11.60 50.21 15.78
N LYS A 219 12.12 48.97 15.80
CA LYS A 219 12.80 48.33 14.67
C LYS A 219 12.17 46.98 14.35
N GLU A 220 12.26 46.55 13.09
CA GLU A 220 11.91 45.19 12.70
C GLU A 220 12.81 44.18 13.40
N PHE A 221 12.21 43.20 14.07
CA PHE A 221 12.88 42.15 14.83
C PHE A 221 12.35 40.79 14.40
N GLN A 222 13.26 39.86 14.06
CA GLN A 222 12.89 38.49 13.75
C GLN A 222 12.94 37.60 14.98
N VAL A 223 11.83 36.93 15.29
CA VAL A 223 11.68 36.11 16.50
C VAL A 223 12.27 34.72 16.28
N PHE A 224 13.45 34.48 16.87
CA PHE A 224 14.14 33.18 16.76
C PHE A 224 13.79 32.17 17.87
N LYS A 225 13.23 32.63 18.99
CA LYS A 225 12.87 31.80 20.17
C LYS A 225 11.36 31.72 20.35
N GLY A 226 10.87 30.61 20.91
CA GLY A 226 9.46 30.46 21.30
C GLY A 226 8.52 30.11 20.15
N VAL A 227 9.04 29.61 19.02
CA VAL A 227 8.19 29.04 17.96
C VAL A 227 7.51 27.78 18.49
N GLU A 228 6.19 27.77 18.51
CA GLU A 228 5.41 26.61 18.94
C GLU A 228 5.45 25.53 17.85
N ALA A 229 6.13 24.42 18.16
CA ALA A 229 6.29 23.29 17.24
C ALA A 229 6.04 21.96 17.97
N ARG A 230 4.93 21.85 18.71
CA ARG A 230 4.60 20.65 19.50
C ARG A 230 4.14 19.49 18.62
N ASN A 231 3.45 19.79 17.54
CA ASN A 231 2.90 18.80 16.61
C ASN A 231 2.79 19.39 15.19
N CYS A 232 2.44 18.55 14.22
CA CYS A 232 2.32 18.97 12.82
C CYS A 232 1.25 20.07 12.66
N THR A 233 0.19 20.03 13.47
CA THR A 233 -0.94 20.96 13.40
C THR A 233 -0.66 22.34 13.98
N SER A 234 0.47 22.52 14.65
CA SER A 234 0.97 23.84 15.05
C SER A 234 1.28 24.73 13.83
N CYS A 235 1.51 24.13 12.66
CA CYS A 235 1.78 24.85 11.41
C CYS A 235 0.91 24.39 10.23
N HIS A 236 0.52 23.12 10.18
CA HIS A 236 -0.25 22.55 9.07
C HIS A 236 -1.73 22.42 9.43
N THR A 237 -2.61 22.80 8.51
CA THR A 237 -4.04 22.52 8.66
C THR A 237 -4.31 21.03 8.50
N ASP A 238 -5.00 20.43 9.47
CA ASP A 238 -5.45 19.04 9.34
C ASP A 238 -6.67 18.94 8.41
N VAL A 239 -6.45 18.46 7.19
CA VAL A 239 -7.49 18.23 6.19
C VAL A 239 -8.45 17.08 6.57
N HIS A 240 -8.08 16.24 7.55
CA HIS A 240 -8.90 15.13 8.01
C HIS A 240 -9.88 15.52 9.11
N GLN A 241 -9.85 16.78 9.59
CA GLN A 241 -10.75 17.28 10.62
C GLN A 241 -10.71 16.43 11.90
N ASN A 242 -9.52 16.07 12.34
CA ASN A 242 -9.23 15.28 13.54
C ASN A 242 -9.78 13.84 13.53
N LYS A 243 -10.22 13.31 12.38
CA LYS A 243 -10.75 11.93 12.27
C LYS A 243 -9.72 10.83 12.61
N PHE A 244 -8.43 11.12 12.46
CA PHE A 244 -7.34 10.18 12.73
C PHE A 244 -6.46 10.61 13.91
N GLY A 245 -6.91 11.57 14.72
CA GLY A 245 -6.12 12.20 15.76
C GLY A 245 -5.01 13.10 15.20
N GLN A 246 -4.07 13.47 16.08
CA GLN A 246 -3.03 14.49 15.81
C GLN A 246 -1.64 13.90 15.53
N ASP A 247 -1.51 12.57 15.54
CA ASP A 247 -0.25 11.88 15.26
C ASP A 247 -0.09 11.60 13.76
N CYS A 248 0.16 12.68 13.00
CA CYS A 248 0.26 12.62 11.55
C CYS A 248 1.38 11.68 11.07
N LYS A 249 2.42 11.45 11.89
CA LYS A 249 3.60 10.65 11.53
C LYS A 249 3.32 9.16 11.40
N LYS A 250 2.17 8.68 11.92
CA LYS A 250 1.71 7.30 11.67
C LYS A 250 1.52 7.01 10.18
N CYS A 251 1.11 8.03 9.42
CA CYS A 251 0.79 7.88 8.00
C CYS A 251 1.71 8.73 7.10
N HIS A 252 2.03 9.96 7.51
CA HIS A 252 2.71 10.96 6.68
C HIS A 252 4.19 11.14 7.04
N SER A 253 4.96 11.64 6.07
CA SER A 253 6.37 12.01 6.26
C SER A 253 6.60 13.50 6.22
N GLU A 254 7.70 13.90 6.83
CA GLU A 254 8.33 15.19 6.61
C GLU A 254 8.84 15.37 5.16
N GLU A 255 8.97 14.29 4.38
CA GLU A 255 9.26 14.34 2.93
C GLU A 255 8.05 14.76 2.08
N SER A 256 6.86 14.25 2.42
CA SER A 256 5.63 14.53 1.67
C SER A 256 4.40 14.07 2.45
N PHE A 257 3.39 14.94 2.54
CA PHE A 257 2.06 14.57 3.01
C PHE A 257 1.26 13.75 1.98
N HIS A 258 1.63 13.82 0.70
CA HIS A 258 0.95 13.06 -0.36
C HIS A 258 1.42 11.59 -0.43
N LEU A 259 2.58 11.28 0.17
CA LEU A 259 3.11 9.92 0.24
C LEU A 259 2.80 9.32 1.62
N ILE A 260 1.94 8.29 1.64
CA ILE A 260 1.57 7.57 2.87
C ILE A 260 2.52 6.39 3.04
N LYS A 261 3.20 6.31 4.19
CA LYS A 261 4.28 5.33 4.44
C LYS A 261 3.75 3.94 4.81
N ASN A 262 2.69 3.90 5.62
CA ASN A 262 2.20 2.68 6.26
C ASN A 262 0.67 2.55 6.10
N THR A 263 0.21 2.12 4.92
CA THR A 263 -1.21 1.81 4.72
C THR A 263 -1.61 0.45 5.29
N SER A 264 -0.64 -0.43 5.56
CA SER A 264 -0.87 -1.78 6.10
C SER A 264 -1.38 -1.80 7.53
N ASP A 265 -0.99 -0.80 8.33
CA ASP A 265 -1.29 -0.74 9.77
C ASP A 265 -2.58 0.05 10.05
N PHE A 266 -3.28 0.50 9.00
CA PHE A 266 -4.51 1.25 9.15
C PHE A 266 -5.64 0.34 9.67
N ASP A 267 -6.20 0.72 10.81
CA ASP A 267 -7.25 -0.03 11.48
C ASP A 267 -8.64 0.36 10.95
N HIS A 268 -9.20 -0.51 10.09
CA HIS A 268 -10.55 -0.32 9.54
C HIS A 268 -11.67 -0.42 10.56
N ASN A 269 -11.44 -0.89 11.80
CA ASN A 269 -12.44 -0.87 12.87
C ASN A 269 -12.81 0.57 13.29
N GLN A 270 -11.98 1.55 12.94
CA GLN A 270 -12.24 2.97 13.18
C GLN A 270 -13.12 3.60 12.09
N THR A 271 -13.56 2.81 11.11
CA THR A 271 -14.34 3.28 9.96
C THR A 271 -15.74 2.65 9.94
N GLY A 272 -16.62 3.16 9.07
CA GLY A 272 -17.96 2.60 8.88
C GLY A 272 -18.00 1.25 8.17
N PHE A 273 -16.88 0.75 7.66
CA PHE A 273 -16.78 -0.54 6.98
C PHE A 273 -15.64 -1.37 7.59
N LYS A 274 -16.01 -2.27 8.50
CA LYS A 274 -15.09 -3.22 9.11
C LYS A 274 -14.73 -4.30 8.08
N LEU A 275 -13.44 -4.55 7.89
CA LEU A 275 -12.98 -5.62 7.00
C LEU A 275 -13.19 -6.97 7.70
N GLU A 276 -14.01 -7.83 7.11
CA GLU A 276 -14.32 -9.17 7.61
C GLU A 276 -14.31 -10.19 6.45
N GLY A 277 -14.05 -11.45 6.79
CA GLY A 277 -13.99 -12.54 5.82
C GLY A 277 -12.97 -12.28 4.70
N SER A 278 -13.41 -12.47 3.46
CA SER A 278 -12.56 -12.29 2.28
C SER A 278 -12.11 -10.83 2.08
N HIS A 279 -12.78 -9.84 2.66
CA HIS A 279 -12.39 -8.43 2.51
C HIS A 279 -11.07 -8.09 3.24
N VAL A 280 -10.67 -8.86 4.27
CA VAL A 280 -9.44 -8.62 5.03
C VAL A 280 -8.20 -8.74 4.14
N ALA A 281 -8.23 -9.61 3.13
CA ALA A 281 -7.11 -9.84 2.22
C ALA A 281 -7.12 -8.92 0.99
N VAL A 282 -8.13 -8.05 0.85
CA VAL A 282 -8.29 -7.20 -0.33
C VAL A 282 -7.33 -6.00 -0.26
N SER A 283 -6.62 -5.73 -1.35
CA SER A 283 -5.77 -4.55 -1.46
C SER A 283 -6.59 -3.26 -1.31
N CYS A 284 -6.04 -2.27 -0.60
CA CYS A 284 -6.70 -0.97 -0.39
C CYS A 284 -7.18 -0.33 -1.71
N LYS A 285 -6.40 -0.48 -2.80
CA LYS A 285 -6.70 0.07 -4.14
C LYS A 285 -7.89 -0.60 -4.84
N ALA A 286 -8.33 -1.76 -4.36
CA ALA A 286 -9.54 -2.39 -4.88
C ALA A 286 -10.77 -1.55 -4.54
N CYS A 287 -10.81 -0.97 -3.33
CA CYS A 287 -11.90 -0.13 -2.84
C CYS A 287 -11.62 1.37 -3.06
N HIS A 288 -10.43 1.84 -2.69
CA HIS A 288 -10.03 3.24 -2.81
C HIS A 288 -9.41 3.51 -4.17
N LYS A 289 -10.25 3.88 -5.14
CA LYS A 289 -9.82 4.25 -6.51
C LYS A 289 -9.20 5.64 -6.61
N ASN A 290 -9.57 6.52 -5.68
CA ASN A 290 -9.13 7.91 -5.60
C ASN A 290 -8.43 8.13 -4.24
N ASN A 291 -8.79 9.19 -3.50
CA ASN A 291 -8.20 9.43 -2.18
C ASN A 291 -8.75 8.42 -1.17
N TYR A 292 -7.91 8.00 -0.23
CA TYR A 292 -8.30 7.07 0.84
C TYR A 292 -9.40 7.63 1.76
N THR A 293 -9.57 8.95 1.78
CA THR A 293 -10.60 9.66 2.55
C THR A 293 -11.93 9.80 1.84
N ASP A 294 -12.00 9.47 0.55
CA ASP A 294 -13.21 9.63 -0.23
C ASP A 294 -14.28 8.67 0.27
N ARG A 295 -15.53 9.15 0.33
CA ARG A 295 -16.65 8.34 0.80
C ARG A 295 -16.96 7.24 -0.21
N ILE A 296 -16.85 5.99 0.24
CA ILE A 296 -17.24 4.81 -0.53
C ILE A 296 -18.66 4.39 -0.09
N ARG A 297 -19.53 4.07 -1.05
CA ARG A 297 -20.82 3.42 -0.74
C ARG A 297 -20.57 1.94 -0.43
N HIS A 298 -21.10 1.46 0.69
CA HIS A 298 -20.78 0.12 1.21
C HIS A 298 -21.95 -0.50 1.99
N GLN A 299 -23.16 0.02 1.83
CA GLN A 299 -24.33 -0.46 2.59
C GLN A 299 -24.93 -1.72 1.95
N LEU A 300 -24.76 -1.86 0.64
CA LEU A 300 -25.21 -3.02 -0.12
C LEU A 300 -24.01 -3.71 -0.75
N CYS A 301 -24.04 -5.04 -0.86
CA CYS A 301 -23.01 -5.79 -1.57
C CYS A 301 -22.87 -5.30 -3.03
N THR A 302 -23.98 -4.85 -3.62
CA THR A 302 -24.04 -4.32 -4.98
C THR A 302 -23.46 -2.92 -5.16
N ASP A 303 -23.13 -2.22 -4.05
CA ASP A 303 -22.36 -0.97 -4.13
C ASP A 303 -20.95 -1.21 -4.67
N CYS A 304 -20.40 -2.42 -4.46
CA CYS A 304 -19.06 -2.82 -4.89
C CYS A 304 -19.07 -3.99 -5.88
N HIS A 305 -19.95 -4.97 -5.69
CA HIS A 305 -20.01 -6.19 -6.50
C HIS A 305 -21.11 -6.09 -7.57
N LYS A 306 -20.84 -6.63 -8.75
CA LYS A 306 -21.87 -6.81 -9.75
C LYS A 306 -22.80 -7.95 -9.35
N ASP A 307 -24.11 -7.78 -9.49
CA ASP A 307 -25.07 -8.86 -9.31
C ASP A 307 -24.82 -9.97 -10.34
N TYR A 308 -24.40 -11.15 -9.86
CA TYR A 308 -24.18 -12.34 -10.66
C TYR A 308 -25.50 -12.96 -11.17
N HIS A 309 -26.59 -12.79 -10.42
CA HIS A 309 -27.89 -13.40 -10.71
C HIS A 309 -28.74 -12.60 -11.70
N GLU A 310 -28.26 -11.44 -12.14
CA GLU A 310 -28.90 -10.63 -13.19
C GLU A 310 -30.37 -10.30 -12.84
N GLY A 311 -30.67 -10.03 -11.56
CA GLY A 311 -32.00 -9.64 -11.09
C GLY A 311 -33.01 -10.77 -10.90
N GLN A 312 -32.61 -12.05 -10.94
CA GLN A 312 -33.52 -13.20 -10.78
C GLN A 312 -34.37 -13.17 -9.49
N PHE A 313 -33.91 -12.48 -8.45
CA PHE A 313 -34.61 -12.40 -7.16
C PHE A 313 -35.42 -11.10 -6.96
N GLN A 314 -35.40 -10.17 -7.93
CA GLN A 314 -36.04 -8.86 -7.79
C GLN A 314 -37.57 -8.92 -7.76
N SER A 315 -38.17 -9.96 -8.37
CA SER A 315 -39.63 -10.13 -8.41
C SER A 315 -40.25 -10.44 -7.04
N LYS A 316 -39.51 -11.11 -6.15
CA LYS A 316 -39.95 -11.45 -4.78
C LYS A 316 -39.54 -10.40 -3.76
N ASN A 317 -38.41 -9.74 -3.98
CA ASN A 317 -37.94 -8.64 -3.17
C ASN A 317 -37.26 -7.61 -4.09
N PRO A 318 -37.78 -6.36 -4.20
CA PRO A 318 -37.23 -5.36 -5.12
C PRO A 318 -35.78 -4.97 -4.82
N LYS A 319 -35.26 -5.31 -3.62
CA LYS A 319 -33.84 -5.17 -3.24
C LYS A 319 -33.37 -6.44 -2.52
N PRO A 320 -33.04 -7.53 -3.24
CA PRO A 320 -32.61 -8.76 -2.62
C PRO A 320 -31.28 -8.54 -1.91
N ASP A 321 -31.20 -8.92 -0.64
CA ASP A 321 -29.97 -8.79 0.14
C ASP A 321 -29.09 -10.01 -0.11
N CYS A 322 -27.88 -9.80 -0.64
CA CYS A 322 -26.99 -10.92 -0.96
C CYS A 322 -26.64 -11.73 0.29
N LYS A 323 -26.73 -11.15 1.49
CA LYS A 323 -26.44 -11.83 2.76
C LYS A 323 -27.44 -12.93 3.12
N ASP A 324 -28.61 -12.96 2.47
CA ASP A 324 -29.62 -14.00 2.71
C ASP A 324 -29.12 -15.37 2.21
N CYS A 325 -28.23 -15.38 1.21
CA CYS A 325 -27.67 -16.58 0.61
C CYS A 325 -26.13 -16.64 0.64
N HIS A 326 -25.42 -15.53 0.78
CA HIS A 326 -23.96 -15.49 0.72
C HIS A 326 -23.37 -14.91 1.99
N THR A 327 -22.11 -15.28 2.26
CA THR A 327 -21.37 -14.74 3.39
C THR A 327 -20.21 -13.87 2.93
N VAL A 328 -19.71 -13.03 3.82
CA VAL A 328 -18.50 -12.22 3.59
C VAL A 328 -17.25 -13.08 3.36
N ASN A 329 -17.31 -14.39 3.64
CA ASN A 329 -16.23 -15.33 3.39
C ASN A 329 -16.14 -15.74 1.91
N GLY A 330 -17.22 -15.60 1.13
CA GLY A 330 -17.19 -15.86 -0.32
C GLY A 330 -18.55 -16.15 -0.95
N PHE A 331 -18.62 -15.95 -2.28
CA PHE A 331 -19.80 -16.19 -3.12
C PHE A 331 -19.97 -17.61 -3.71
N PRO A 332 -18.96 -18.48 -3.84
CA PRO A 332 -19.16 -19.81 -4.45
C PRO A 332 -20.13 -20.73 -3.69
N GLY A 333 -20.36 -20.48 -2.39
CA GLY A 333 -21.32 -21.20 -1.56
C GLY A 333 -22.64 -20.45 -1.38
N SER A 334 -23.69 -21.21 -1.07
CA SER A 334 -25.00 -20.68 -0.64
C SER A 334 -25.29 -21.13 0.79
N THR A 335 -25.83 -20.24 1.61
CA THR A 335 -26.41 -20.54 2.92
C THR A 335 -27.87 -20.98 2.83
N PHE A 336 -28.43 -21.06 1.61
CA PHE A 336 -29.81 -21.46 1.39
C PHE A 336 -30.01 -22.94 1.75
N THR A 337 -30.84 -23.22 2.76
CA THR A 337 -30.99 -24.55 3.34
C THR A 337 -32.08 -25.38 2.67
N LEU A 338 -32.13 -26.69 3.00
CA LEU A 338 -33.18 -27.58 2.51
C LEU A 338 -34.56 -27.16 3.07
N GLU A 339 -34.62 -26.75 4.33
CA GLU A 339 -35.85 -26.27 4.98
C GLU A 339 -36.37 -25.00 4.29
N GLN A 340 -35.47 -24.09 3.87
CA GLN A 340 -35.87 -22.94 3.08
C GLN A 340 -36.40 -23.36 1.71
N HIS A 341 -35.79 -24.37 1.08
CA HIS A 341 -36.26 -24.92 -0.19
C HIS A 341 -37.66 -25.55 -0.08
N GLU A 342 -37.99 -26.18 1.04
CA GLU A 342 -39.32 -26.76 1.30
C GLU A 342 -40.44 -25.70 1.33
N THR A 343 -40.13 -24.45 1.65
CA THR A 343 -41.10 -23.34 1.64
C THR A 343 -41.35 -22.75 0.24
N THR A 344 -40.62 -23.21 -0.76
CA THR A 344 -40.74 -22.72 -2.15
C THR A 344 -41.86 -23.44 -2.91
N ALA A 345 -42.08 -23.05 -4.18
CA ALA A 345 -43.04 -23.70 -5.07
C ALA A 345 -42.66 -25.14 -5.44
N PHE A 346 -41.41 -25.56 -5.20
CA PHE A 346 -40.94 -26.91 -5.45
C PHE A 346 -40.25 -27.51 -4.21
N PRO A 347 -41.00 -28.10 -3.27
CA PRO A 347 -40.39 -28.79 -2.13
C PRO A 347 -39.64 -30.05 -2.61
N LEU A 348 -38.39 -30.23 -2.17
CA LEU A 348 -37.60 -31.41 -2.54
C LEU A 348 -38.08 -32.63 -1.75
N LYS A 349 -38.72 -33.58 -2.44
CA LYS A 349 -39.27 -34.81 -1.85
C LYS A 349 -38.70 -36.06 -2.52
N GLY A 350 -38.80 -37.18 -1.82
CA GLY A 350 -38.33 -38.48 -2.31
C GLY A 350 -36.86 -38.43 -2.72
N ALA A 351 -36.57 -38.92 -3.93
CA ALA A 351 -35.20 -38.98 -4.44
C ALA A 351 -34.60 -37.58 -4.70
N HIS A 352 -35.43 -36.55 -4.93
CA HIS A 352 -34.95 -35.19 -5.22
C HIS A 352 -34.23 -34.53 -4.04
N LEU A 353 -34.49 -34.98 -2.81
CA LEU A 353 -33.79 -34.47 -1.61
C LEU A 353 -32.28 -34.76 -1.66
N ALA A 354 -31.88 -35.85 -2.30
CA ALA A 354 -30.48 -36.24 -2.48
C ALA A 354 -29.84 -35.66 -3.75
N THR A 355 -30.57 -34.85 -4.51
CA THR A 355 -30.09 -34.28 -5.78
C THR A 355 -29.30 -33.00 -5.53
N PRO A 356 -28.05 -32.88 -6.03
CA PRO A 356 -27.29 -31.65 -5.90
C PRO A 356 -27.99 -30.47 -6.58
N CYS A 357 -27.95 -29.29 -5.96
CA CYS A 357 -28.65 -28.09 -6.44
C CYS A 357 -28.29 -27.70 -7.90
N PHE A 358 -27.06 -28.00 -8.34
CA PHE A 358 -26.58 -27.66 -9.69
C PHE A 358 -27.33 -28.44 -10.79
N VAL A 359 -27.90 -29.61 -10.48
CA VAL A 359 -28.66 -30.41 -11.45
C VAL A 359 -29.88 -29.62 -11.96
N CYS A 360 -30.52 -28.86 -11.07
CA CYS A 360 -31.66 -28.02 -11.40
C CYS A 360 -31.23 -26.59 -11.76
N HIS A 361 -30.40 -25.97 -10.93
CA HIS A 361 -30.08 -24.55 -11.04
C HIS A 361 -28.85 -24.23 -11.88
N LYS A 362 -28.09 -25.21 -12.37
CA LYS A 362 -26.90 -25.00 -13.21
C LYS A 362 -26.88 -25.98 -14.39
N LYS A 363 -27.95 -25.96 -15.21
CA LYS A 363 -27.99 -26.70 -16.49
C LYS A 363 -27.02 -26.16 -17.56
N THR A 364 -26.44 -24.98 -17.35
CA THR A 364 -25.42 -24.35 -18.21
C THR A 364 -24.23 -23.93 -17.36
N GLU A 365 -23.20 -23.31 -17.93
CA GLU A 365 -22.07 -22.78 -17.16
C GLU A 365 -22.43 -21.78 -16.05
N LYS A 366 -23.62 -21.17 -16.09
CA LYS A 366 -24.10 -20.22 -15.08
C LYS A 366 -25.23 -20.77 -14.23
N TRP A 367 -25.25 -20.39 -12.96
CA TRP A 367 -26.41 -20.64 -12.08
C TRP A 367 -27.60 -19.77 -12.50
N ARG A 368 -28.78 -20.38 -12.60
CA ARG A 368 -30.07 -19.72 -12.84
C ARG A 368 -31.15 -20.32 -11.94
N PHE A 369 -31.72 -19.46 -11.09
CA PHE A 369 -32.84 -19.74 -10.20
C PHE A 369 -34.10 -19.18 -10.88
N ARG A 370 -34.66 -19.95 -11.80
CA ARG A 370 -35.87 -19.61 -12.56
C ARG A 370 -37.04 -20.45 -12.07
N ASP A 371 -38.25 -19.99 -12.37
CA ASP A 371 -39.45 -20.80 -12.21
C ASP A 371 -39.48 -21.85 -13.33
N ILE A 372 -39.04 -23.07 -13.01
CA ILE A 372 -38.97 -24.19 -13.95
C ILE A 372 -40.35 -24.84 -14.10
N GLY A 373 -41.26 -24.63 -13.15
CA GLY A 373 -42.47 -25.43 -12.97
C GLY A 373 -42.27 -26.56 -11.94
N SER A 374 -43.36 -27.24 -11.61
CA SER A 374 -43.39 -28.31 -10.59
C SER A 374 -43.90 -29.65 -11.12
N SER A 375 -44.27 -29.72 -12.39
CA SER A 375 -44.72 -30.96 -13.03
C SER A 375 -43.51 -31.80 -13.40
N CYS A 376 -43.67 -33.13 -13.39
CA CYS A 376 -42.58 -34.05 -13.77
C CYS A 376 -42.03 -33.72 -15.18
N SER A 377 -42.93 -33.38 -16.11
CA SER A 377 -42.61 -33.05 -17.51
C SER A 377 -41.86 -31.73 -17.71
N ASP A 378 -41.86 -30.84 -16.71
CA ASP A 378 -41.13 -29.58 -16.79
C ASP A 378 -39.60 -29.82 -16.74
N CYS A 379 -39.21 -30.98 -16.18
CA CYS A 379 -37.81 -31.39 -16.03
C CYS A 379 -37.46 -32.68 -16.77
N HIS A 380 -38.36 -33.65 -16.79
CA HIS A 380 -38.15 -34.99 -17.35
C HIS A 380 -38.91 -35.17 -18.65
N GLU A 381 -38.24 -35.75 -19.65
CA GLU A 381 -38.91 -36.10 -20.91
C GLU A 381 -39.87 -37.27 -20.69
N ASN A 382 -41.10 -37.13 -21.18
CA ASN A 382 -42.05 -38.23 -21.20
C ASN A 382 -41.67 -39.24 -22.30
N ILE A 383 -41.03 -40.34 -21.89
CA ILE A 383 -40.64 -41.43 -22.79
C ILE A 383 -41.82 -42.26 -23.32
N HIS A 384 -43.00 -42.15 -22.72
CA HIS A 384 -44.19 -42.90 -23.14
C HIS A 384 -44.92 -42.22 -24.30
N LYS A 385 -44.71 -40.91 -24.53
CA LYS A 385 -45.34 -40.15 -25.63
C LYS A 385 -46.85 -40.48 -25.73
N GLU A 386 -47.32 -40.92 -26.89
CA GLU A 386 -48.72 -41.29 -27.14
C GLU A 386 -49.03 -42.78 -26.91
N THR A 387 -48.06 -43.57 -26.45
CA THR A 387 -48.24 -45.03 -26.26
C THR A 387 -49.17 -45.37 -25.10
N ILE A 388 -49.33 -44.45 -24.14
CA ILE A 388 -50.30 -44.53 -23.05
C ILE A 388 -51.35 -43.46 -23.31
N SER A 389 -52.62 -43.86 -23.31
CA SER A 389 -53.74 -42.93 -23.48
C SER A 389 -53.76 -41.86 -22.38
N ALA A 390 -54.09 -40.63 -22.76
CA ALA A 390 -54.31 -39.50 -21.84
C ALA A 390 -55.35 -39.80 -20.75
N LYS A 391 -56.22 -40.81 -20.95
CA LYS A 391 -57.14 -41.31 -19.91
C LYS A 391 -56.40 -41.76 -18.64
N TYR A 392 -55.23 -42.38 -18.78
CA TYR A 392 -54.47 -42.97 -17.66
C TYR A 392 -53.33 -42.07 -17.16
N ILE A 393 -52.83 -41.19 -18.03
CA ILE A 393 -51.81 -40.17 -17.72
C ILE A 393 -52.28 -38.76 -18.12
N PRO A 394 -53.39 -38.25 -17.56
CA PRO A 394 -53.89 -36.92 -17.89
C PRO A 394 -52.81 -35.89 -17.61
N GLU A 395 -52.61 -34.95 -18.54
CA GLU A 395 -51.65 -33.85 -18.42
C GLU A 395 -50.21 -34.31 -18.10
N ASN A 396 -49.81 -35.51 -18.55
CA ASN A 396 -48.53 -36.13 -18.21
C ASN A 396 -48.31 -36.33 -16.70
N ASN A 397 -49.37 -36.56 -15.93
CA ASN A 397 -49.25 -36.85 -14.50
C ASN A 397 -48.61 -38.24 -14.28
N CYS A 398 -47.29 -38.28 -14.19
CA CYS A 398 -46.51 -39.50 -14.01
C CYS A 398 -46.80 -40.19 -12.67
N MET A 399 -47.29 -39.46 -11.67
CA MET A 399 -47.56 -40.01 -10.33
C MET A 399 -48.71 -41.03 -10.30
N ASN A 400 -49.49 -41.13 -11.38
CA ASN A 400 -50.48 -42.19 -11.54
C ASN A 400 -49.85 -43.59 -11.66
N CYS A 401 -48.57 -43.66 -11.97
CA CYS A 401 -47.84 -44.91 -12.18
C CYS A 401 -46.50 -44.94 -11.44
N HIS A 402 -45.80 -43.82 -11.36
CA HIS A 402 -44.48 -43.69 -10.76
C HIS A 402 -44.53 -43.03 -9.37
N ASP A 403 -43.53 -43.33 -8.56
CA ASP A 403 -43.31 -42.70 -7.27
C ASP A 403 -41.99 -41.91 -7.28
N GLU A 404 -42.02 -40.67 -6.78
CA GLU A 404 -40.86 -39.77 -6.76
C GLU A 404 -39.74 -40.23 -5.80
N SER A 405 -40.03 -41.14 -4.87
CA SER A 405 -39.02 -41.77 -4.01
C SER A 405 -38.40 -43.01 -4.66
N ARG A 406 -39.15 -43.72 -5.51
CA ARG A 406 -38.68 -44.94 -6.22
C ARG A 406 -39.28 -45.05 -7.62
N TRP A 407 -38.67 -44.35 -8.57
CA TRP A 407 -39.18 -44.24 -9.95
C TRP A 407 -39.38 -45.59 -10.68
N ASN A 408 -38.51 -46.57 -10.38
CA ASN A 408 -38.56 -47.90 -11.00
C ASN A 408 -39.70 -48.79 -10.46
N LYS A 409 -40.32 -48.41 -9.33
CA LYS A 409 -41.48 -49.12 -8.79
C LYS A 409 -42.74 -48.54 -9.44
N VAL A 410 -43.18 -49.19 -10.51
CA VAL A 410 -44.41 -48.82 -11.22
C VAL A 410 -45.61 -49.52 -10.58
N VAL A 411 -46.66 -48.77 -10.27
CA VAL A 411 -47.91 -49.30 -9.72
C VAL A 411 -49.07 -48.83 -10.61
N PHE A 412 -49.79 -49.78 -11.21
CA PHE A 412 -50.98 -49.49 -12.01
C PHE A 412 -52.07 -50.53 -11.75
N ASP A 413 -53.28 -50.07 -11.48
CA ASP A 413 -54.42 -50.93 -11.24
C ASP A 413 -55.10 -51.36 -12.54
N HIS A 414 -54.83 -52.59 -12.96
CA HIS A 414 -55.37 -53.18 -14.18
C HIS A 414 -56.90 -53.36 -14.15
N ARG A 415 -57.56 -53.27 -12.98
CA ARG A 415 -59.04 -53.26 -12.87
C ARG A 415 -59.68 -52.05 -13.55
N GLN A 416 -58.90 -51.00 -13.82
CA GLN A 416 -59.32 -49.84 -14.60
C GLN A 416 -59.40 -50.13 -16.11
N THR A 417 -58.95 -51.31 -16.53
CA THR A 417 -58.92 -51.77 -17.92
C THR A 417 -59.82 -52.99 -18.11
N GLY A 418 -60.02 -53.37 -19.38
CA GLY A 418 -60.71 -54.62 -19.71
C GLY A 418 -59.87 -55.89 -19.47
N PHE A 419 -58.64 -55.79 -18.97
CA PHE A 419 -57.73 -56.93 -18.77
C PHE A 419 -57.28 -56.97 -17.30
N GLN A 420 -58.03 -57.69 -16.46
CA GLN A 420 -57.70 -57.83 -15.05
C GLN A 420 -56.58 -58.88 -14.87
N LEU A 421 -55.57 -58.56 -14.07
CA LEU A 421 -54.48 -59.49 -13.78
C LEU A 421 -54.88 -60.40 -12.62
N GLU A 422 -54.94 -61.70 -12.89
CA GLU A 422 -55.27 -62.74 -11.91
C GLU A 422 -54.07 -63.66 -11.65
N GLY A 423 -53.99 -64.15 -10.41
CA GLY A 423 -52.92 -65.04 -9.94
C GLY A 423 -51.52 -64.55 -10.27
N LYS A 424 -50.70 -65.42 -10.88
CA LYS A 424 -49.29 -65.10 -11.15
C LYS A 424 -49.09 -63.96 -12.15
N HIS A 425 -50.09 -63.63 -12.96
CA HIS A 425 -50.01 -62.46 -13.84
C HIS A 425 -49.96 -61.14 -13.07
N GLY A 426 -50.44 -61.09 -11.82
CA GLY A 426 -50.27 -59.91 -10.96
C GLY A 426 -48.83 -59.69 -10.50
N LEU A 427 -47.94 -60.67 -10.70
CA LEU A 427 -46.53 -60.64 -10.26
C LEU A 427 -45.54 -60.52 -11.42
N VAL A 428 -45.99 -60.63 -12.68
CA VAL A 428 -45.09 -60.50 -13.83
C VAL A 428 -44.73 -59.03 -14.06
N SER A 429 -43.53 -58.81 -14.59
CA SER A 429 -43.10 -57.48 -15.01
C SER A 429 -44.02 -56.96 -16.10
N CYS A 430 -44.39 -55.67 -16.03
CA CYS A 430 -45.16 -54.99 -17.06
C CYS A 430 -44.53 -55.14 -18.45
N ARG A 431 -43.18 -55.26 -18.50
CA ARG A 431 -42.42 -55.43 -19.74
C ARG A 431 -42.75 -56.71 -20.50
N GLU A 432 -43.11 -57.79 -19.79
CA GLU A 432 -43.47 -59.06 -20.44
C GLU A 432 -44.72 -58.94 -21.32
N CYS A 433 -45.62 -58.00 -20.98
CA CYS A 433 -46.86 -57.77 -21.71
C CYS A 433 -46.78 -56.55 -22.65
N HIS A 434 -46.25 -55.44 -22.15
CA HIS A 434 -46.34 -54.13 -22.80
C HIS A 434 -45.14 -53.77 -23.68
N PHE A 435 -44.10 -54.60 -23.73
CA PHE A 435 -42.92 -54.34 -24.55
C PHE A 435 -42.74 -55.51 -25.52
N ARG A 436 -42.74 -55.21 -26.82
CA ARG A 436 -42.57 -56.22 -27.87
C ARG A 436 -41.45 -55.81 -28.82
N ALA A 437 -40.62 -56.77 -29.20
CA ALA A 437 -39.64 -56.58 -30.25
C ALA A 437 -40.32 -56.67 -31.63
N ASP A 438 -39.96 -55.77 -32.55
CA ASP A 438 -40.29 -55.92 -33.96
C ASP A 438 -39.39 -56.95 -34.66
N GLU A 439 -39.63 -57.22 -35.95
CA GLU A 439 -38.85 -58.16 -36.76
C GLU A 439 -37.36 -57.82 -36.85
N ASN A 440 -37.00 -56.56 -36.60
CA ASN A 440 -35.62 -56.06 -36.61
C ASN A 440 -34.99 -56.05 -35.20
N GLY A 441 -35.71 -56.52 -34.18
CA GLY A 441 -35.25 -56.57 -32.79
C GLY A 441 -35.41 -55.26 -32.02
N ASN A 442 -36.08 -54.23 -32.57
CA ASN A 442 -36.33 -52.99 -31.84
C ASN A 442 -37.49 -53.18 -30.87
N ILE A 443 -37.32 -52.75 -29.62
CA ILE A 443 -38.34 -52.86 -28.58
C ILE A 443 -39.30 -51.67 -28.65
N HIS A 444 -40.59 -51.95 -28.85
CA HIS A 444 -41.67 -50.97 -28.87
C HIS A 444 -42.59 -51.13 -27.66
N GLN A 445 -43.07 -50.00 -27.16
CA GLN A 445 -44.06 -49.94 -26.08
C GLN A 445 -45.48 -50.04 -26.66
N GLN A 446 -46.28 -50.97 -26.14
CA GLN A 446 -47.66 -51.20 -26.54
C GLN A 446 -48.56 -51.44 -25.32
N PHE A 447 -49.30 -50.41 -24.92
CA PHE A 447 -50.24 -50.46 -23.79
C PHE A 447 -51.69 -50.74 -24.21
N ALA A 448 -51.97 -50.81 -25.51
CA ALA A 448 -53.30 -51.05 -26.07
C ALA A 448 -53.30 -52.20 -27.09
N GLY A 449 -54.44 -52.88 -27.22
CA GLY A 449 -54.67 -53.89 -28.26
C GLY A 449 -54.38 -55.34 -27.86
N LEU A 450 -53.91 -55.62 -26.63
CA LEU A 450 -53.83 -56.98 -26.12
C LEU A 450 -55.24 -57.48 -25.75
N GLY A 451 -55.67 -58.57 -26.39
CA GLY A 451 -56.92 -59.27 -26.03
C GLY A 451 -56.73 -60.22 -24.85
N GLN A 452 -57.82 -60.64 -24.20
CA GLN A 452 -57.84 -61.55 -23.04
C GLN A 452 -57.53 -63.03 -23.38
N GLN A 453 -57.12 -63.32 -24.60
CA GLN A 453 -56.83 -64.70 -25.03
C GLN A 453 -55.45 -65.12 -24.54
N CYS A 454 -55.27 -66.41 -24.22
CA CYS A 454 -54.00 -66.94 -23.71
C CYS A 454 -52.97 -67.17 -24.82
N THR A 455 -53.43 -67.58 -26.01
CA THR A 455 -52.60 -68.02 -27.14
C THR A 455 -51.62 -66.99 -27.71
N PRO A 456 -51.86 -65.66 -27.64
CA PRO A 456 -50.87 -64.67 -28.06
C PRO A 456 -49.61 -64.62 -27.18
N CYS A 457 -49.64 -65.20 -25.98
CA CYS A 457 -48.52 -65.20 -25.04
C CYS A 457 -48.07 -66.60 -24.64
N HIS A 458 -48.99 -67.58 -24.65
CA HIS A 458 -48.71 -68.95 -24.24
C HIS A 458 -48.98 -69.93 -25.39
N THR A 459 -48.02 -70.82 -25.65
CA THR A 459 -48.17 -71.88 -26.64
C THR A 459 -49.12 -72.96 -26.12
N ASP A 460 -50.13 -73.32 -26.92
CA ASP A 460 -51.02 -74.44 -26.60
C ASP A 460 -50.28 -75.78 -26.72
N GLN A 461 -49.99 -76.40 -25.59
CA GLN A 461 -49.36 -77.72 -25.50
C GLN A 461 -50.30 -78.87 -25.91
N HIS A 462 -51.61 -78.61 -26.03
CA HIS A 462 -52.60 -79.62 -26.38
C HIS A 462 -52.77 -79.79 -27.89
N GLN A 463 -51.99 -79.10 -28.71
CA GLN A 463 -52.03 -79.23 -30.17
C GLN A 463 -53.44 -79.03 -30.77
N GLN A 464 -54.17 -78.04 -30.23
CA GLN A 464 -55.52 -77.66 -30.63
C GLN A 464 -56.59 -78.73 -30.34
N GLN A 465 -56.32 -79.71 -29.48
CA GLN A 465 -57.34 -80.70 -29.10
C GLN A 465 -58.60 -80.06 -28.52
N PHE A 466 -58.48 -78.93 -27.81
CA PHE A 466 -59.61 -78.26 -27.16
C PHE A 466 -60.11 -77.02 -27.90
N ASP A 467 -59.65 -76.82 -29.13
CA ASP A 467 -60.04 -75.71 -29.98
C ASP A 467 -61.53 -75.75 -30.33
N VAL A 468 -62.15 -74.57 -30.30
CA VAL A 468 -63.51 -74.31 -30.78
C VAL A 468 -63.45 -73.07 -31.66
N ALA A 469 -63.63 -73.25 -32.98
CA ALA A 469 -63.62 -72.19 -33.97
C ALA A 469 -62.33 -71.34 -33.96
N GLY A 470 -61.17 -71.95 -33.74
CA GLY A 470 -59.86 -71.29 -33.76
C GLY A 470 -59.45 -70.65 -32.44
N SER A 471 -60.17 -70.89 -31.34
CA SER A 471 -59.76 -70.50 -29.98
C SER A 471 -59.93 -71.61 -28.95
N THR A 472 -59.01 -71.66 -27.99
CA THR A 472 -59.05 -72.58 -26.84
C THR A 472 -59.21 -71.80 -25.54
N ASP A 473 -60.37 -71.97 -24.88
CA ASP A 473 -60.63 -71.35 -23.58
C ASP A 473 -59.92 -72.11 -22.45
N CYS A 474 -58.66 -71.74 -22.20
CA CYS A 474 -57.78 -72.40 -21.25
C CYS A 474 -58.32 -72.35 -19.80
N LYS A 475 -59.01 -71.26 -19.44
CA LYS A 475 -59.53 -71.02 -18.07
C LYS A 475 -60.65 -72.00 -17.68
N ARG A 476 -61.25 -72.69 -18.66
CA ARG A 476 -62.21 -73.77 -18.40
C ARG A 476 -61.58 -74.92 -17.62
N CYS A 477 -60.27 -75.10 -17.71
CA CYS A 477 -59.56 -76.20 -17.08
C CYS A 477 -58.45 -75.71 -16.14
N HIS A 478 -57.66 -74.72 -16.55
CA HIS A 478 -56.47 -74.27 -15.83
C HIS A 478 -56.74 -73.06 -14.92
N ALA A 479 -56.14 -73.08 -13.72
CA ALA A 479 -56.18 -71.96 -12.78
C ALA A 479 -54.98 -71.00 -12.94
N PHE A 480 -55.20 -69.70 -12.71
CA PHE A 480 -54.18 -68.64 -12.88
C PHE A 480 -53.02 -68.67 -11.87
N GLU A 481 -53.20 -69.34 -10.72
CA GLU A 481 -52.19 -69.34 -9.64
C GLU A 481 -51.01 -70.28 -9.89
N ASN A 482 -51.26 -71.38 -10.60
CA ASN A 482 -50.30 -72.47 -10.73
C ASN A 482 -50.46 -73.29 -12.03
N TRP A 483 -51.35 -72.87 -12.93
CA TRP A 483 -51.66 -73.54 -14.20
C TRP A 483 -52.12 -75.01 -14.05
N LYS A 484 -52.49 -75.44 -12.84
CA LYS A 484 -53.04 -76.78 -12.62
C LYS A 484 -54.48 -76.85 -13.14
N THR A 485 -54.90 -78.05 -13.51
CA THR A 485 -56.25 -78.34 -14.03
C THR A 485 -57.30 -78.38 -12.92
N LEU A 486 -57.43 -77.31 -12.13
CA LEU A 486 -58.33 -77.26 -10.98
C LEU A 486 -59.80 -77.11 -11.36
N HIS A 487 -60.09 -76.66 -12.59
CA HIS A 487 -61.45 -76.44 -13.08
C HIS A 487 -61.96 -77.59 -13.97
N PHE A 488 -61.09 -78.53 -14.34
CA PHE A 488 -61.49 -79.67 -15.15
C PHE A 488 -62.31 -80.67 -14.34
N ASP A 489 -63.47 -81.05 -14.89
CA ASP A 489 -64.38 -82.03 -14.30
C ASP A 489 -64.63 -83.16 -15.31
N HIS A 490 -64.13 -84.35 -14.99
CA HIS A 490 -64.22 -85.52 -15.89
C HIS A 490 -65.66 -86.01 -16.06
N ASN A 491 -66.56 -85.72 -15.11
CA ASN A 491 -67.97 -86.09 -15.19
C ASN A 491 -68.73 -85.34 -16.30
N LYS A 492 -68.17 -84.23 -16.79
CA LYS A 492 -68.74 -83.44 -17.90
C LYS A 492 -68.25 -83.88 -19.27
N THR A 493 -67.48 -84.97 -19.33
CA THR A 493 -66.94 -85.51 -20.59
C THR A 493 -67.84 -86.63 -21.14
N ARG A 494 -67.51 -87.13 -22.34
CA ARG A 494 -68.21 -88.26 -22.96
C ARG A 494 -67.98 -89.59 -22.23
N PHE A 495 -66.99 -89.64 -21.34
CA PHE A 495 -66.67 -90.82 -20.53
C PHE A 495 -66.53 -90.39 -19.06
N PRO A 496 -67.63 -90.29 -18.29
CA PRO A 496 -67.55 -90.04 -16.85
C PRO A 496 -66.74 -91.14 -16.15
N LEU A 497 -65.84 -90.77 -15.22
CA LEU A 497 -65.09 -91.78 -14.46
C LEU A 497 -65.96 -92.31 -13.33
N ASP A 498 -66.53 -93.49 -13.52
CA ASP A 498 -67.31 -94.21 -12.52
C ASP A 498 -66.59 -95.49 -12.04
N GLY A 499 -67.11 -96.08 -10.96
CA GLY A 499 -66.60 -97.33 -10.41
C GLY A 499 -65.08 -97.33 -10.19
N LYS A 500 -64.39 -98.33 -10.75
CA LYS A 500 -62.93 -98.47 -10.63
C LYS A 500 -62.15 -97.46 -11.48
N HIS A 501 -62.73 -96.90 -12.54
CA HIS A 501 -62.05 -95.92 -13.39
C HIS A 501 -61.76 -94.59 -12.68
N ALA A 502 -62.54 -94.25 -11.65
CA ALA A 502 -62.30 -93.07 -10.82
C ALA A 502 -60.95 -93.09 -10.06
N GLN A 503 -60.35 -94.27 -9.89
CA GLN A 503 -59.07 -94.46 -9.19
C GLN A 503 -57.90 -94.72 -10.15
N VAL A 504 -58.15 -94.75 -11.45
CA VAL A 504 -57.11 -95.03 -12.46
C VAL A 504 -56.29 -93.76 -12.72
N PRO A 505 -54.94 -93.84 -12.69
CA PRO A 505 -54.10 -92.69 -13.03
C PRO A 505 -54.36 -92.21 -14.46
N CYS A 506 -54.42 -90.89 -14.66
CA CYS A 506 -54.73 -90.27 -15.96
C CYS A 506 -53.86 -90.80 -17.11
N ALA A 507 -52.56 -91.02 -16.86
CA ALA A 507 -51.60 -91.54 -17.84
C ALA A 507 -51.88 -92.98 -18.30
N SER A 508 -52.74 -93.71 -17.61
CA SER A 508 -53.19 -95.04 -18.03
C SER A 508 -54.10 -94.94 -19.26
N CYS A 509 -54.93 -93.89 -19.33
CA CYS A 509 -55.87 -93.65 -20.43
C CYS A 509 -55.31 -92.65 -21.45
N HIS A 510 -54.72 -91.55 -20.98
CA HIS A 510 -54.19 -90.49 -21.83
C HIS A 510 -52.71 -90.74 -22.13
N LYS A 511 -52.45 -91.29 -23.30
CA LYS A 511 -51.11 -91.63 -23.78
C LYS A 511 -50.48 -90.50 -24.58
N GLU A 512 -49.15 -90.45 -24.54
CA GLU A 512 -48.37 -89.59 -25.42
C GLU A 512 -48.47 -90.07 -26.86
N THR A 513 -48.65 -89.13 -27.79
CA THR A 513 -48.67 -89.36 -29.23
C THR A 513 -47.97 -88.20 -29.93
N THR A 514 -47.79 -88.27 -31.24
CA THR A 514 -47.05 -87.26 -32.01
C THR A 514 -47.91 -86.70 -33.12
N LYS A 515 -47.95 -85.37 -33.25
CA LYS A 515 -48.55 -84.64 -34.39
C LYS A 515 -47.54 -83.61 -34.87
N ASN A 516 -47.26 -83.58 -36.18
CA ASN A 516 -46.29 -82.68 -36.79
C ASN A 516 -44.91 -82.68 -36.10
N ASN A 517 -44.37 -83.86 -35.77
CA ASN A 517 -43.09 -84.03 -35.04
C ASN A 517 -43.03 -83.40 -33.63
N GLN A 518 -44.17 -83.04 -33.03
CA GLN A 518 -44.23 -82.64 -31.62
C GLN A 518 -44.99 -83.68 -30.78
N PRO A 519 -44.38 -84.20 -29.70
CA PRO A 519 -45.06 -85.08 -28.77
C PRO A 519 -46.09 -84.30 -27.95
N PHE A 520 -47.27 -84.88 -27.73
CA PHE A 520 -48.33 -84.33 -26.89
C PHE A 520 -49.19 -85.46 -26.28
N ILE A 521 -49.87 -85.17 -25.18
CA ILE A 521 -50.78 -86.14 -24.55
C ILE A 521 -52.15 -86.10 -25.25
N LEU A 522 -52.64 -87.26 -25.70
CA LEU A 522 -53.96 -87.41 -26.31
C LEU A 522 -55.05 -87.45 -25.23
N TYR A 523 -55.75 -86.33 -25.07
CA TYR A 523 -56.88 -86.20 -24.15
C TYR A 523 -58.23 -86.49 -24.82
N LYS A 524 -58.40 -86.13 -26.10
CA LYS A 524 -59.61 -86.46 -26.87
C LYS A 524 -59.50 -87.85 -27.51
N ILE A 525 -59.81 -88.88 -26.72
CA ILE A 525 -59.93 -90.25 -27.19
C ILE A 525 -61.26 -90.40 -27.94
N ASN A 526 -61.27 -91.05 -29.11
CA ASN A 526 -62.47 -91.25 -29.93
C ASN A 526 -63.06 -92.67 -29.85
N ASP A 527 -62.33 -93.61 -29.23
CA ASP A 527 -62.76 -95.00 -29.06
C ASP A 527 -62.77 -95.36 -27.57
N TYR A 528 -63.95 -95.67 -27.04
CA TYR A 528 -64.16 -95.98 -25.63
C TYR A 528 -64.52 -97.47 -25.41
N ARG A 529 -64.36 -98.32 -26.44
CA ARG A 529 -64.64 -99.75 -26.31
C ARG A 529 -63.64 -100.39 -25.34
N CYS A 530 -64.09 -101.33 -24.52
CA CYS A 530 -63.25 -101.97 -23.50
C CYS A 530 -61.95 -102.55 -24.10
N GLU A 531 -62.05 -103.19 -25.28
CA GLU A 531 -60.93 -103.76 -26.04
C GLU A 531 -59.89 -102.72 -26.52
N ALA A 532 -60.28 -101.46 -26.65
CA ALA A 532 -59.36 -100.39 -27.07
C ALA A 532 -58.50 -99.88 -25.91
N CYS A 533 -58.89 -100.12 -24.67
CA CYS A 533 -58.24 -99.61 -23.45
C CYS A 533 -57.67 -100.73 -22.55
N HIS A 534 -58.20 -101.94 -22.65
CA HIS A 534 -57.78 -103.11 -21.87
C HIS A 534 -57.31 -104.22 -22.82
N LEU A 535 -56.00 -104.42 -22.83
CA LEU A 535 -55.32 -105.51 -23.55
C LEU A 535 -55.42 -106.83 -22.79
#